data_AF-A0A2N8KRA2-F1
#
_entry.id   AF-A0A2N8KRA2-F1
#
_cell.length_a   1.000
_cell.length_b   1.000
_cell.length_c   1.000
_cell.angle_alpha   90.00
_cell.angle_beta   90.00
_cell.angle_gamma   90.00
#
_symmetry.space_group_name_H-M   'P 1'
#
loop_
_entity.id
_entity.type
_entity.pdbx_description
1 polymer ?
#
loop_
_entity_poly.entity_id
_entity_poly.type
_entity_poly.pdbx_seq_one_letter_code
_entity_poly.pdbx_strand_id
1 'polypeptide(L)'
;MTAASTIKTWYLVHKWTSLVCTIFLLIICLTGLPLVFHHEIEHWLDDAKPLSDVPASTPPASLDKLVGAARAMYPGEVVDYVYVDPDEPQVYVGMAKKPGDALVSGHAVRMDGRTGDVLLDGPPYVDDRFTFMNIMLALHVDLFAGLAGELFLGFMGLLFCVAIVSGVVLYGPFMKKLEFGTVRAARSTRLKWLDLHNLLGIVTLVWAFVVGVTGVINELSTPLFRLWQSTELPRILEPYKGAGVPTELASVQGAADTALKAVPGTVAGFIAFPGNAFGSPHHYIVWMRGDTPLTSRLNTPVLVDGRSGELTTVARMPWYLTALELSRPLHFGDYAGLPLKIIWALLDVITIIVLASGLYLWLARRRATEARIAELVRKHQAAAQPQRNPA
;
A
#
# COMPACT_ATOMS: atom_id res chain seq x y z
N MET A 1 -18.34 36.66 -8.71
CA MET A 1 -18.26 35.63 -9.78
C MET A 1 -19.67 35.19 -10.15
N THR A 2 -19.98 35.00 -11.43
CA THR A 2 -21.29 34.46 -11.86
C THR A 2 -21.32 32.94 -11.68
N ALA A 3 -22.50 32.34 -11.49
CA ALA A 3 -22.65 30.88 -11.39
C ALA A 3 -22.01 30.14 -12.59
N ALA A 4 -22.08 30.72 -13.79
CA ALA A 4 -21.43 30.19 -15.00
C ALA A 4 -19.90 30.20 -14.92
N SER A 5 -19.29 31.29 -14.40
CA SER A 5 -17.84 31.37 -14.20
C SER A 5 -17.34 30.36 -13.16
N THR A 6 -18.11 30.12 -12.11
CA THR A 6 -17.80 29.13 -11.07
C THR A 6 -17.82 27.71 -11.63
N ILE A 7 -18.88 27.33 -12.38
CA ILE A 7 -18.97 26.00 -13.01
C ILE A 7 -17.83 25.78 -14.01
N LYS A 8 -17.47 26.79 -14.80
CA LYS A 8 -16.34 26.71 -15.73
C LYS A 8 -15.02 26.44 -15.01
N THR A 9 -14.80 27.09 -13.86
CA THR A 9 -13.57 26.91 -13.07
C THR A 9 -13.49 25.48 -12.53
N TRP A 10 -14.53 24.98 -11.88
CA TRP A 10 -14.57 23.60 -11.38
C TRP A 10 -14.45 22.57 -12.50
N TYR A 11 -15.03 22.82 -13.66
CA TYR A 11 -14.85 21.98 -14.84
C TYR A 11 -13.38 21.90 -15.27
N LEU A 12 -12.66 23.03 -15.26
CA LEU A 12 -11.23 23.05 -15.61
C LEU A 12 -10.38 22.35 -14.56
N VAL A 13 -10.67 22.57 -13.27
CA VAL A 13 -10.02 21.86 -12.17
C VAL A 13 -10.19 20.36 -12.36
N HIS A 14 -11.44 19.87 -12.40
CA HIS A 14 -11.74 18.45 -12.57
C HIS A 14 -11.08 17.87 -13.82
N LYS A 15 -11.17 18.56 -14.97
CA LYS A 15 -10.59 18.08 -16.24
C LYS A 15 -9.08 17.89 -16.14
N TRP A 16 -8.36 18.85 -15.55
CA TRP A 16 -6.89 18.79 -15.53
C TRP A 16 -6.37 17.91 -14.42
N THR A 17 -6.96 17.97 -13.22
CA THR A 17 -6.54 17.09 -12.12
C THR A 17 -6.82 15.63 -12.47
N SER A 18 -7.99 15.32 -13.04
CA SER A 18 -8.28 13.95 -13.51
C SER A 18 -7.34 13.52 -14.64
N LEU A 19 -7.15 14.32 -15.68
CA LEU A 19 -6.37 13.89 -16.86
C LEU A 19 -4.88 13.66 -16.52
N VAL A 20 -4.31 14.49 -15.65
CA VAL A 20 -2.90 14.35 -15.24
C VAL A 20 -2.68 13.05 -14.47
N CYS A 21 -3.57 12.70 -13.54
CA CYS A 21 -3.40 11.51 -12.71
C CYS A 21 -3.96 10.22 -13.35
N THR A 22 -4.83 10.31 -14.38
CA THR A 22 -5.59 9.14 -14.92
C THR A 22 -4.71 7.97 -15.32
N ILE A 23 -3.59 8.20 -16.03
CA ILE A 23 -2.74 7.09 -16.50
C ILE A 23 -2.08 6.36 -15.33
N PHE A 24 -1.65 7.10 -14.30
CA PHE A 24 -1.03 6.54 -13.11
C PHE A 24 -2.06 5.83 -12.23
N LEU A 25 -3.26 6.40 -12.08
CA LEU A 25 -4.36 5.73 -11.38
C LEU A 25 -4.80 4.45 -12.10
N LEU A 26 -4.78 4.41 -13.43
CA LEU A 26 -5.05 3.16 -14.15
C LEU A 26 -4.00 2.09 -13.85
N ILE A 27 -2.71 2.45 -13.79
CA ILE A 27 -1.65 1.54 -13.37
C ILE A 27 -1.89 1.06 -11.93
N ILE A 28 -2.17 1.99 -11.00
CA ILE A 28 -2.44 1.69 -9.58
C ILE A 28 -3.66 0.77 -9.44
N CYS A 29 -4.78 1.04 -10.10
CA CYS A 29 -5.95 0.16 -10.04
C CYS A 29 -5.64 -1.23 -10.63
N LEU A 30 -5.02 -1.30 -11.82
CA LEU A 30 -4.69 -2.57 -12.47
C LEU A 30 -3.73 -3.43 -11.66
N THR A 31 -2.80 -2.81 -10.94
CA THR A 31 -1.84 -3.49 -10.05
C THR A 31 -2.43 -3.75 -8.67
N GLY A 32 -3.34 -2.90 -8.20
CA GLY A 32 -4.05 -3.05 -6.92
C GLY A 32 -5.03 -4.22 -6.94
N LEU A 33 -5.67 -4.48 -8.08
CA LEU A 33 -6.63 -5.57 -8.23
C LEU A 33 -6.06 -6.95 -7.83
N PRO A 34 -4.89 -7.41 -8.33
CA PRO A 34 -4.27 -8.64 -7.83
C PRO A 34 -3.78 -8.49 -6.37
N LEU A 35 -3.28 -7.33 -5.95
CA LEU A 35 -2.78 -7.12 -4.58
C LEU A 35 -3.85 -7.28 -3.49
N VAL A 36 -5.13 -6.99 -3.81
CA VAL A 36 -6.26 -7.28 -2.92
C VAL A 36 -6.33 -8.78 -2.54
N PHE A 37 -5.87 -9.65 -3.45
CA PHE A 37 -5.84 -11.11 -3.28
C PHE A 37 -4.43 -11.65 -3.08
N HIS A 38 -3.50 -10.86 -2.54
CA HIS A 38 -2.10 -11.28 -2.42
C HIS A 38 -1.95 -12.61 -1.67
N HIS A 39 -2.57 -12.77 -0.50
CA HIS A 39 -2.53 -14.04 0.24
C HIS A 39 -3.00 -15.24 -0.60
N GLU A 40 -4.11 -15.12 -1.34
CA GLU A 40 -4.65 -16.20 -2.15
C GLU A 40 -3.77 -16.52 -3.36
N ILE A 41 -3.20 -15.49 -4.00
CA ILE A 41 -2.33 -15.64 -5.16
C ILE A 41 -0.97 -16.20 -4.74
N GLU A 42 -0.39 -15.68 -3.66
CA GLU A 42 0.87 -16.15 -3.09
C GLU A 42 0.73 -17.59 -2.65
N HIS A 43 -0.33 -17.96 -1.91
CA HIS A 43 -0.58 -19.35 -1.54
C HIS A 43 -0.72 -20.27 -2.77
N TRP A 44 -1.33 -19.79 -3.85
CA TRP A 44 -1.45 -20.57 -5.09
C TRP A 44 -0.12 -20.71 -5.85
N LEU A 45 0.77 -19.73 -5.73
CA LEU A 45 2.10 -19.72 -6.33
C LEU A 45 3.18 -20.29 -5.40
N ASP A 46 2.83 -20.62 -4.15
CA ASP A 46 3.76 -21.04 -3.11
C ASP A 46 4.34 -22.42 -3.40
N ASP A 47 5.66 -22.51 -3.41
CA ASP A 47 6.42 -23.74 -3.60
C ASP A 47 6.92 -24.34 -2.27
N ALA A 48 6.42 -23.84 -1.13
CA ALA A 48 6.68 -24.38 0.20
C ALA A 48 6.45 -25.88 0.29
N LYS A 49 7.20 -26.52 1.18
CA LYS A 49 6.69 -27.73 1.81
C LYS A 49 5.45 -27.40 2.67
N PRO A 50 4.45 -28.30 2.71
CA PRO A 50 3.32 -28.12 3.61
C PRO A 50 3.78 -28.14 5.07
N LEU A 51 2.96 -27.53 5.94
CA LEU A 51 3.14 -27.58 7.39
C LEU A 51 3.24 -29.03 7.90
N SER A 52 3.99 -29.21 8.99
CA SER A 52 4.18 -30.53 9.58
C SER A 52 2.86 -31.06 10.13
N ASP A 53 2.62 -32.36 9.90
CA ASP A 53 1.46 -33.09 10.40
C ASP A 53 1.61 -33.37 11.89
N VAL A 54 1.39 -32.33 12.70
CA VAL A 54 1.36 -32.38 14.15
C VAL A 54 0.00 -31.90 14.67
N PRO A 55 -0.46 -32.39 15.83
CA PRO A 55 -1.73 -31.96 16.40
C PRO A 55 -1.84 -30.43 16.47
N ALA A 56 -3.03 -29.89 16.17
CA ALA A 56 -3.26 -28.44 16.20
C ALA A 56 -3.00 -27.81 17.59
N SER A 57 -3.08 -28.61 18.66
CA SER A 57 -2.76 -28.20 20.03
C SER A 57 -1.26 -28.20 20.36
N THR A 58 -0.40 -28.55 19.41
CA THR A 58 1.06 -28.52 19.61
C THR A 58 1.49 -27.09 19.89
N PRO A 59 2.13 -26.82 21.04
CA PRO A 59 2.57 -25.47 21.37
C PRO A 59 3.64 -24.98 20.38
N PRO A 60 3.76 -23.66 20.16
CA PRO A 60 4.86 -23.11 19.40
C PRO A 60 6.22 -23.54 19.97
N ALA A 61 7.18 -23.81 19.08
CA ALA A 61 8.57 -23.97 19.46
C ALA A 61 9.12 -22.62 19.99
N SER A 62 10.11 -22.70 20.88
CA SER A 62 10.84 -21.49 21.29
C SER A 62 11.48 -20.83 20.08
N LEU A 63 11.40 -19.50 20.00
CA LEU A 63 12.09 -18.71 18.98
C LEU A 63 13.60 -18.97 18.97
N ASP A 64 14.20 -19.30 20.13
CA ASP A 64 15.64 -19.65 20.19
C ASP A 64 15.95 -20.94 19.41
N LYS A 65 15.02 -21.91 19.41
CA LYS A 65 15.18 -23.15 18.65
C LYS A 65 15.17 -22.86 17.15
N LEU A 66 14.21 -22.05 16.70
CA LEU A 66 14.05 -21.67 15.30
C LEU A 66 15.25 -20.88 14.80
N VAL A 67 15.65 -19.86 15.56
CA VAL A 67 16.85 -19.07 15.29
C VAL A 67 18.12 -19.92 15.30
N GLY A 68 18.24 -20.86 16.24
CA GLY A 68 19.37 -21.80 16.31
C GLY A 68 19.45 -22.70 15.07
N ALA A 69 18.31 -23.21 14.59
CA ALA A 69 18.24 -24.02 13.38
C ALA A 69 18.65 -23.23 12.12
N ALA A 70 18.15 -22.00 11.95
CA ALA A 70 18.54 -21.14 10.84
C ALA A 70 20.03 -20.78 10.87
N ARG A 71 20.59 -20.47 12.05
CA ARG A 71 22.04 -20.23 12.23
C ARG A 71 22.89 -21.46 11.90
N ALA A 72 22.40 -22.66 12.19
CA ALA A 72 23.11 -23.89 11.85
C ALA A 72 23.19 -24.14 10.34
N MET A 73 22.18 -23.70 9.58
CA MET A 73 22.19 -23.72 8.11
C MET A 73 23.18 -22.69 7.54
N TYR A 74 23.27 -21.52 8.18
CA TYR A 74 24.06 -20.38 7.71
C TYR A 74 25.05 -19.86 8.77
N PRO A 75 26.11 -20.62 9.10
CA PRO A 75 27.04 -20.28 10.20
C PRO A 75 27.90 -19.03 9.93
N GLY A 76 27.97 -18.56 8.67
CA GLY A 76 28.68 -17.34 8.28
C GLY A 76 27.81 -16.09 8.22
N GLU A 77 26.54 -16.20 8.58
CA GLU A 77 25.55 -15.12 8.52
C GLU A 77 25.03 -14.75 9.91
N VAL A 78 24.37 -13.61 9.98
CA VAL A 78 23.70 -13.13 11.18
C VAL A 78 22.20 -13.15 10.98
N VAL A 79 21.47 -13.26 12.08
CA VAL A 79 20.01 -13.12 12.08
C VAL A 79 19.70 -11.63 12.09
N ASP A 80 18.91 -11.18 11.12
CA ASP A 80 18.50 -9.79 10.97
C ASP A 80 17.13 -9.54 11.60
N TYR A 81 16.20 -10.49 11.47
CA TYR A 81 14.88 -10.42 12.10
C TYR A 81 14.24 -11.80 12.30
N VAL A 82 13.19 -11.83 13.13
CA VAL A 82 12.22 -12.93 13.21
C VAL A 82 10.84 -12.36 12.97
N TYR A 83 10.09 -12.93 12.03
CA TYR A 83 8.68 -12.60 11.79
C TYR A 83 7.81 -13.82 12.09
N VAL A 84 6.81 -13.62 12.95
CA VAL A 84 5.85 -14.66 13.35
C VAL A 84 4.55 -14.37 12.62
N ASP A 85 4.15 -15.31 11.77
CA ASP A 85 2.94 -15.14 10.97
C ASP A 85 1.69 -15.08 11.87
N PRO A 86 0.78 -14.11 11.66
CA PRO A 86 -0.46 -14.00 12.41
C PRO A 86 -1.46 -15.13 12.26
N ASP A 87 -1.52 -15.66 11.05
CA ASP A 87 -2.66 -16.41 10.55
C ASP A 87 -2.27 -17.89 10.40
N GLU A 88 -0.98 -18.16 10.22
CA GLU A 88 -0.44 -19.51 10.12
C GLU A 88 0.65 -19.78 11.18
N PRO A 89 0.88 -21.04 11.59
CA PRO A 89 1.97 -21.41 12.48
C PRO A 89 3.31 -21.41 11.72
N GLN A 90 3.63 -20.31 11.04
CA GLN A 90 4.85 -20.12 10.29
C GLN A 90 5.72 -19.05 10.96
N VAL A 91 7.04 -19.27 10.92
CA VAL A 91 8.02 -18.30 11.39
C VAL A 91 9.08 -18.12 10.31
N TYR A 92 9.38 -16.87 10.01
CA TYR A 92 10.42 -16.48 9.07
C TYR A 92 11.62 -15.97 9.87
N VAL A 93 12.77 -16.61 9.68
CA VAL A 93 14.03 -16.14 10.24
C VAL A 93 14.83 -15.48 9.13
N GLY A 94 14.90 -14.15 9.17
CA GLY A 94 15.66 -13.35 8.22
C GLY A 94 17.15 -13.44 8.53
N MET A 95 17.95 -13.82 7.54
CA MET A 95 19.39 -13.96 7.62
C MET A 95 20.06 -12.93 6.70
N ALA A 96 21.26 -12.47 7.06
CA ALA A 96 22.07 -11.57 6.25
C ALA A 96 23.55 -11.79 6.51
N LYS A 97 24.43 -11.39 5.59
CA LYS A 97 25.89 -11.56 5.78
C LYS A 97 26.44 -10.73 6.94
N LYS A 98 25.85 -9.57 7.21
CA LYS A 98 26.24 -8.66 8.31
C LYS A 98 25.01 -7.93 8.86
N PRO A 99 25.08 -7.44 10.10
CA PRO A 99 24.01 -6.61 10.65
C PRO A 99 23.76 -5.39 9.74
N GLY A 100 22.50 -5.19 9.34
CA GLY A 100 22.09 -4.09 8.48
C GLY A 100 22.21 -4.35 6.97
N ASP A 101 22.80 -5.47 6.54
CA ASP A 101 23.00 -5.80 5.11
C ASP A 101 21.83 -6.58 4.49
N ALA A 102 20.67 -6.66 5.16
CA ALA A 102 19.52 -7.43 4.69
C ALA A 102 19.00 -6.97 3.31
N LEU A 103 19.05 -5.67 3.01
CA LEU A 103 18.62 -5.15 1.70
C LEU A 103 19.54 -5.57 0.53
N VAL A 104 20.75 -6.04 0.83
CA VAL A 104 21.78 -6.38 -0.16
C VAL A 104 22.01 -7.89 -0.22
N SER A 105 21.98 -8.56 0.93
CA SER A 105 22.36 -9.97 1.06
C SER A 105 21.33 -10.79 1.84
N GLY A 106 20.19 -10.20 2.18
CA GLY A 106 19.20 -10.85 3.01
C GLY A 106 18.41 -11.93 2.28
N HIS A 107 18.00 -12.93 3.04
CA HIS A 107 17.05 -13.96 2.66
C HIS A 107 16.32 -14.44 3.92
N ALA A 108 15.26 -15.23 3.78
CA ALA A 108 14.51 -15.76 4.91
C ALA A 108 14.37 -17.28 4.83
N VAL A 109 14.65 -17.94 5.96
CA VAL A 109 14.29 -19.34 6.16
C VAL A 109 12.88 -19.37 6.76
N ARG A 110 11.92 -19.91 6.01
CA ARG A 110 10.56 -20.14 6.48
C ARG A 110 10.47 -21.50 7.16
N MET A 111 9.95 -21.53 8.37
CA MET A 111 9.91 -22.70 9.24
C MET A 111 8.51 -22.92 9.82
N ASP A 112 8.15 -24.18 10.10
CA ASP A 112 6.97 -24.48 10.92
C ASP A 112 7.26 -24.01 12.35
N GLY A 113 6.47 -23.06 12.84
CA GLY A 113 6.63 -22.44 14.14
C GLY A 113 6.42 -23.39 15.31
N ARG A 114 5.89 -24.60 15.10
CA ARG A 114 5.64 -25.61 16.15
C ARG A 114 6.76 -26.65 16.22
N THR A 115 7.31 -27.05 15.07
CA THR A 115 8.33 -28.10 15.01
C THR A 115 9.74 -27.55 14.79
N GLY A 116 9.87 -26.45 14.06
CA GLY A 116 11.12 -25.92 13.53
C GLY A 116 11.58 -26.60 12.26
N ASP A 117 10.71 -27.35 11.58
CA ASP A 117 11.01 -27.90 10.28
C ASP A 117 11.10 -26.79 9.23
N VAL A 118 12.10 -26.87 8.35
CA VAL A 118 12.27 -25.91 7.25
C VAL A 118 11.24 -26.19 6.16
N LEU A 119 10.32 -25.24 5.98
CA LEU A 119 9.28 -25.28 4.96
C LEU A 119 9.80 -24.78 3.62
N LEU A 120 10.56 -23.67 3.66
CA LEU A 120 11.19 -23.08 2.48
C LEU A 120 12.49 -22.39 2.89
N ASP A 121 13.53 -22.59 2.09
CA ASP A 121 14.78 -21.83 2.15
C ASP A 121 14.71 -20.78 1.04
N GLY A 122 14.30 -19.57 1.40
CA GLY A 122 13.92 -18.54 0.43
C GLY A 122 15.13 -18.01 -0.35
N PRO A 123 14.95 -17.59 -1.62
CA PRO A 123 16.02 -16.96 -2.37
C PRO A 123 16.46 -15.63 -1.72
N PRO A 124 17.64 -15.10 -2.10
CA PRO A 124 18.01 -13.73 -1.76
C PRO A 124 16.90 -12.74 -2.14
N TYR A 125 16.56 -11.79 -1.26
CA TYR A 125 15.49 -10.81 -1.50
C TYR A 125 15.69 -10.04 -2.81
N VAL A 126 16.95 -9.87 -3.22
CA VAL A 126 17.31 -9.19 -4.47
C VAL A 126 16.84 -9.92 -5.72
N ASP A 127 16.75 -11.25 -5.65
CA ASP A 127 16.31 -12.13 -6.73
C ASP A 127 14.79 -12.30 -6.71
N ASP A 128 14.17 -12.23 -5.53
CA ASP A 128 12.72 -12.32 -5.34
C ASP A 128 11.95 -11.09 -5.88
N ARG A 129 12.64 -9.96 -6.13
CA ARG A 129 12.03 -8.71 -6.65
C ARG A 129 11.27 -8.85 -7.97
N PHE A 130 11.49 -9.92 -8.74
CA PHE A 130 10.87 -10.13 -10.05
C PHE A 130 9.76 -11.17 -10.06
N THR A 131 9.26 -11.60 -8.90
CA THR A 131 8.01 -12.37 -8.85
C THR A 131 6.82 -11.50 -9.30
N PHE A 132 5.76 -12.17 -9.77
CA PHE A 132 4.56 -11.48 -10.25
C PHE A 132 4.00 -10.50 -9.20
N MET A 133 3.86 -10.93 -7.94
CA MET A 133 3.33 -10.12 -6.86
C MET A 133 4.23 -8.94 -6.51
N ASN A 134 5.55 -9.14 -6.46
CA ASN A 134 6.50 -8.06 -6.21
C ASN A 134 6.53 -7.02 -7.34
N ILE A 135 6.36 -7.44 -8.60
CA ILE A 135 6.23 -6.51 -9.74
C ILE A 135 4.94 -5.70 -9.62
N MET A 136 3.81 -6.34 -9.28
CA MET A 136 2.55 -5.62 -9.07
C MET A 136 2.69 -4.62 -7.92
N LEU A 137 3.29 -5.02 -6.80
CA LEU A 137 3.53 -4.15 -5.65
C LEU A 137 4.41 -2.95 -6.01
N ALA A 138 5.57 -3.18 -6.64
CA ALA A 138 6.49 -2.12 -7.04
C ALA A 138 5.81 -1.12 -8.01
N LEU A 139 5.09 -1.60 -9.02
CA LEU A 139 4.33 -0.70 -9.90
C LEU A 139 3.23 0.09 -9.16
N HIS A 140 2.66 -0.49 -8.10
CA HIS A 140 1.60 0.13 -7.32
C HIS A 140 2.12 1.23 -6.38
N VAL A 141 3.28 1.02 -5.74
CA VAL A 141 3.78 1.89 -4.67
C VAL A 141 4.87 2.87 -5.13
N ASP A 142 5.70 2.50 -6.10
CA ASP A 142 6.85 3.36 -6.44
C ASP A 142 7.27 3.37 -7.92
N LEU A 143 6.62 2.60 -8.79
CA LEU A 143 7.01 2.46 -10.20
C LEU A 143 8.50 2.07 -10.38
N PHE A 144 9.07 1.31 -9.45
CA PHE A 144 10.50 0.97 -9.36
C PHE A 144 11.44 2.18 -9.16
N ALA A 145 10.93 3.30 -8.67
CA ALA A 145 11.69 4.53 -8.45
C ALA A 145 11.96 4.86 -6.96
N GLY A 146 11.65 3.93 -6.05
CA GLY A 146 11.81 4.12 -4.60
C GLY A 146 11.07 5.36 -4.12
N LEU A 147 11.67 6.09 -3.16
CA LEU A 147 11.06 7.30 -2.58
C LEU A 147 10.61 8.36 -3.61
N ALA A 148 11.33 8.50 -4.74
CA ALA A 148 10.91 9.45 -5.76
C ALA A 148 9.58 9.03 -6.43
N GLY A 149 9.41 7.72 -6.63
CA GLY A 149 8.19 7.10 -7.09
C GLY A 149 7.05 7.22 -6.09
N GLU A 150 7.33 6.90 -4.82
CA GLU A 150 6.36 7.00 -3.73
C GLU A 150 5.76 8.42 -3.67
N LEU A 151 6.62 9.44 -3.57
CA LEU A 151 6.19 10.84 -3.49
C LEU A 151 5.47 11.30 -4.77
N PHE A 152 5.86 10.79 -5.93
CA PHE A 152 5.21 11.08 -7.20
C PHE A 152 3.80 10.49 -7.26
N LEU A 153 3.62 9.23 -6.89
CA LEU A 153 2.30 8.58 -6.82
C LEU A 153 1.43 9.22 -5.72
N GLY A 154 2.02 9.61 -4.58
CA GLY A 154 1.34 10.38 -3.55
C GLY A 154 0.80 11.71 -4.07
N PHE A 155 1.59 12.43 -4.89
CA PHE A 155 1.10 13.63 -5.56
C PHE A 155 -0.02 13.32 -6.57
N MET A 156 0.05 12.22 -7.32
CA MET A 156 -1.03 11.78 -8.20
C MET A 156 -2.31 11.44 -7.42
N GLY A 157 -2.18 10.82 -6.25
CA GLY A 157 -3.28 10.57 -5.31
C GLY A 157 -3.91 11.86 -4.77
N LEU A 158 -3.11 12.90 -4.51
CA LEU A 158 -3.64 14.23 -4.14
C LEU A 158 -4.47 14.85 -5.28
N LEU A 159 -3.96 14.79 -6.53
CA LEU A 159 -4.71 15.24 -7.70
C LEU A 159 -6.01 14.46 -7.89
N PHE A 160 -5.99 13.16 -7.61
CA PHE A 160 -7.18 12.31 -7.61
C PHE A 160 -8.23 12.78 -6.59
N CYS A 161 -7.82 13.06 -5.35
CA CYS A 161 -8.71 13.58 -4.31
C CYS A 161 -9.35 14.92 -4.75
N VAL A 162 -8.57 15.81 -5.36
CA VAL A 162 -9.08 17.07 -5.93
C VAL A 162 -10.03 16.80 -7.11
N ALA A 163 -9.73 15.82 -7.95
CA ALA A 163 -10.60 15.41 -9.05
C ALA A 163 -11.96 14.88 -8.55
N ILE A 164 -11.98 14.11 -7.47
CA ILE A 164 -13.22 13.63 -6.83
C ILE A 164 -14.03 14.80 -6.29
N VAL A 165 -13.42 15.67 -5.46
CA VAL A 165 -14.12 16.82 -4.86
C VAL A 165 -14.70 17.73 -5.94
N SER A 166 -13.91 18.06 -6.96
CA SER A 166 -14.38 18.86 -8.09
C SER A 166 -15.45 18.14 -8.93
N GLY A 167 -15.39 16.82 -9.05
CA GLY A 167 -16.42 15.99 -9.68
C GLY A 167 -17.77 16.07 -8.96
N VAL A 168 -17.77 15.99 -7.62
CA VAL A 168 -18.98 16.15 -6.79
C VAL A 168 -19.61 17.53 -6.97
N VAL A 169 -18.79 18.58 -6.96
CA VAL A 169 -19.27 19.96 -7.19
C VAL A 169 -19.94 20.10 -8.57
N LEU A 170 -19.43 19.40 -9.59
CA LEU A 170 -20.01 19.40 -10.93
C LEU A 170 -21.25 18.50 -11.05
N TYR A 171 -21.32 17.39 -10.31
CA TYR A 171 -22.39 16.40 -10.39
C TYR A 171 -23.78 17.03 -10.23
N GLY A 172 -23.97 17.85 -9.19
CA GLY A 172 -25.25 18.49 -8.88
C GLY A 172 -25.86 19.26 -10.07
N PRO A 173 -25.18 20.29 -10.61
CA PRO A 173 -25.67 21.03 -11.77
C PRO A 173 -26.01 20.19 -13.00
N PHE A 174 -25.25 19.11 -13.26
CA PHE A 174 -25.45 18.24 -14.43
C PHE A 174 -26.56 17.20 -14.25
N MET A 175 -26.76 16.70 -13.03
CA MET A 175 -27.66 15.59 -12.74
C MET A 175 -28.98 16.00 -12.07
N LYS A 176 -29.13 17.26 -11.60
CA LYS A 176 -30.33 17.72 -10.87
C LYS A 176 -31.69 17.54 -11.56
N LYS A 177 -31.71 17.34 -12.89
CA LYS A 177 -32.94 17.17 -13.68
C LYS A 177 -33.20 15.71 -14.08
N LEU A 178 -32.39 14.79 -13.60
CA LEU A 178 -32.47 13.37 -13.91
C LEU A 178 -32.75 12.61 -12.60
N GLU A 179 -33.56 11.58 -12.69
CA GLU A 179 -33.69 10.62 -11.59
C GLU A 179 -32.37 9.88 -11.40
N PHE A 180 -32.04 9.53 -10.16
CA PHE A 180 -30.83 8.77 -9.86
C PHE A 180 -30.84 7.45 -10.65
N GLY A 181 -29.71 7.10 -11.27
CA GLY A 181 -29.59 5.91 -12.12
C GLY A 181 -30.02 6.10 -13.59
N THR A 182 -30.50 7.29 -13.98
CA THR A 182 -30.86 7.55 -15.39
C THR A 182 -29.64 7.49 -16.31
N VAL A 183 -29.66 6.59 -17.30
CA VAL A 183 -28.65 6.52 -18.37
C VAL A 183 -29.31 6.73 -19.74
N ARG A 184 -28.99 7.83 -20.42
CA ARG A 184 -29.62 8.20 -21.71
C ARG A 184 -28.97 7.49 -22.90
N ALA A 185 -29.04 6.16 -22.90
CA ALA A 185 -28.35 5.31 -23.88
C ALA A 185 -28.82 5.52 -25.33
N ALA A 186 -30.09 5.87 -25.56
CA ALA A 186 -30.68 5.98 -26.89
C ALA A 186 -30.28 7.25 -27.69
N ARG A 187 -29.63 8.25 -27.07
CA ARG A 187 -29.34 9.54 -27.72
C ARG A 187 -27.99 9.57 -28.45
N SER A 188 -26.92 9.16 -27.78
CA SER A 188 -25.58 9.06 -28.37
C SER A 188 -24.65 8.29 -27.44
N THR A 189 -23.65 7.61 -28.01
CA THR A 189 -22.61 6.89 -27.26
C THR A 189 -21.86 7.80 -26.28
N ARG A 190 -21.56 9.03 -26.69
CA ARG A 190 -20.90 10.01 -25.82
C ARG A 190 -21.77 10.38 -24.61
N LEU A 191 -23.07 10.58 -24.80
CA LEU A 191 -23.98 10.91 -23.70
C LEU A 191 -24.16 9.72 -22.75
N LYS A 192 -24.27 8.50 -23.31
CA LYS A 192 -24.31 7.26 -22.52
C LYS A 192 -23.11 7.17 -21.57
N TRP A 193 -21.89 7.35 -22.10
CA TRP A 193 -20.67 7.28 -21.28
C TRP A 193 -20.54 8.44 -20.30
N LEU A 194 -21.07 9.62 -20.62
CA LEU A 194 -21.12 10.73 -19.67
C LEU A 194 -22.03 10.42 -18.48
N ASP A 195 -23.23 9.87 -18.76
CA ASP A 195 -24.18 9.49 -17.72
C ASP A 195 -23.61 8.34 -16.88
N LEU A 196 -22.97 7.33 -17.51
CA LEU A 196 -22.28 6.24 -16.80
C LEU A 196 -21.10 6.74 -15.95
N HIS A 197 -20.26 7.64 -16.47
CA HIS A 197 -19.15 8.21 -15.71
C HIS A 197 -19.65 8.93 -14.45
N ASN A 198 -20.72 9.72 -14.57
CA ASN A 198 -21.35 10.39 -13.43
C ASN A 198 -21.96 9.41 -12.44
N LEU A 199 -22.70 8.40 -12.92
CA LEU A 199 -23.37 7.42 -12.08
C LEU A 199 -22.38 6.53 -11.33
N LEU A 200 -21.39 5.97 -12.04
CA LEU A 200 -20.39 5.11 -11.43
C LEU A 200 -19.50 5.91 -10.47
N GLY A 201 -19.12 7.13 -10.84
CA GLY A 201 -18.31 7.99 -9.98
C GLY A 201 -19.02 8.42 -8.69
N ILE A 202 -20.34 8.66 -8.72
CA ILE A 202 -21.08 8.99 -7.48
C ILE A 202 -21.32 7.74 -6.61
N VAL A 203 -21.54 6.57 -7.23
CA VAL A 203 -21.73 5.30 -6.52
C VAL A 203 -20.45 4.88 -5.80
N THR A 204 -19.27 5.07 -6.40
CA THR A 204 -17.99 4.73 -5.77
C THR A 204 -17.39 5.87 -4.95
N LEU A 205 -18.05 7.04 -4.87
CA LEU A 205 -17.50 8.27 -4.31
C LEU A 205 -16.79 8.08 -2.97
N VAL A 206 -17.50 7.53 -1.97
CA VAL A 206 -16.98 7.43 -0.61
C VAL A 206 -15.78 6.51 -0.56
N TRP A 207 -15.90 5.34 -1.18
CA TRP A 207 -14.82 4.36 -1.24
C TRP A 207 -13.59 4.91 -1.98
N ALA A 208 -13.77 5.48 -3.17
CA ALA A 208 -12.69 6.01 -3.99
C ALA A 208 -11.99 7.18 -3.29
N PHE A 209 -12.73 8.02 -2.56
CA PHE A 209 -12.16 9.10 -1.78
C PHE A 209 -11.35 8.59 -0.59
N VAL A 210 -11.89 7.62 0.17
CA VAL A 210 -11.18 7.01 1.29
C VAL A 210 -9.91 6.32 0.80
N VAL A 211 -9.99 5.44 -0.19
CA VAL A 211 -8.84 4.73 -0.77
C VAL A 211 -7.81 5.70 -1.35
N GLY A 212 -8.27 6.78 -2.03
CA GLY A 212 -7.39 7.82 -2.54
C GLY A 212 -6.63 8.56 -1.44
N VAL A 213 -7.32 8.98 -0.37
CA VAL A 213 -6.69 9.67 0.77
C VAL A 213 -5.73 8.75 1.52
N THR A 214 -6.14 7.50 1.78
CA THR A 214 -5.30 6.53 2.49
C THR A 214 -4.10 6.11 1.64
N GLY A 215 -4.24 6.06 0.32
CA GLY A 215 -3.13 5.88 -0.62
C GLY A 215 -2.08 6.99 -0.47
N VAL A 216 -2.52 8.26 -0.48
CA VAL A 216 -1.62 9.40 -0.24
C VAL A 216 -0.90 9.30 1.11
N ILE A 217 -1.59 8.87 2.16
CA ILE A 217 -0.98 8.69 3.49
C ILE A 217 0.05 7.56 3.45
N ASN A 218 -0.24 6.44 2.78
CA ASN A 218 0.68 5.32 2.62
C ASN A 218 1.98 5.72 1.88
N GLU A 219 1.88 6.57 0.87
CA GLU A 219 3.05 7.10 0.14
C GLU A 219 3.95 8.01 1.00
N LEU A 220 3.48 8.42 2.18
CA LEU A 220 4.29 9.11 3.18
C LEU A 220 4.92 8.16 4.20
N SER A 221 4.73 6.84 4.09
CA SER A 221 5.26 5.86 5.04
C SER A 221 6.77 6.01 5.24
N THR A 222 7.57 5.93 4.17
CA THR A 222 9.03 6.06 4.23
C THR A 222 9.49 7.37 4.90
N PRO A 223 9.04 8.57 4.49
CA PRO A 223 9.45 9.80 5.15
C PRO A 223 8.94 9.92 6.60
N LEU A 224 7.75 9.40 6.93
CA LEU A 224 7.23 9.44 8.30
C LEU A 224 8.04 8.53 9.24
N PHE A 225 8.43 7.33 8.80
CA PHE A 225 9.31 6.46 9.58
C PHE A 225 10.71 7.06 9.70
N ARG A 226 11.28 7.64 8.64
CA ARG A 226 12.57 8.35 8.72
C ARG A 226 12.52 9.52 9.70
N LEU A 227 11.41 10.28 9.70
CA LEU A 227 11.21 11.35 10.67
C LEU A 227 11.25 10.80 12.09
N TRP A 228 10.46 9.76 12.39
CA TRP A 228 10.45 9.11 13.69
C TRP A 228 11.85 8.59 14.10
N GLN A 229 12.55 7.91 13.19
CA GLN A 229 13.92 7.43 13.42
C GLN A 229 14.89 8.57 13.69
N SER A 230 14.71 9.74 13.07
CA SER A 230 15.61 10.88 13.28
C SER A 230 15.32 11.68 14.56
N THR A 231 14.08 11.61 15.10
CA THR A 231 13.66 12.43 16.25
C THR A 231 13.53 11.65 17.55
N GLU A 232 12.95 10.45 17.51
CA GLU A 232 12.62 9.69 18.72
C GLU A 232 13.69 8.65 19.07
N LEU A 233 14.22 7.90 18.10
CA LEU A 233 15.27 6.91 18.36
C LEU A 233 16.51 7.52 19.06
N PRO A 234 17.05 8.68 18.66
CA PRO A 234 18.23 9.25 19.34
C PRO A 234 17.99 9.56 20.82
N ARG A 235 16.77 9.97 21.19
CA ARG A 235 16.41 10.23 22.59
C ARG A 235 16.34 8.93 23.39
N ILE A 236 15.72 7.90 22.81
CA ILE A 236 15.62 6.58 23.44
C ILE A 236 17.00 5.93 23.59
N LEU A 237 17.88 6.13 22.60
CA LEU A 237 19.21 5.53 22.54
C LEU A 237 20.30 6.38 23.19
N GLU A 238 19.99 7.55 23.75
CA GLU A 238 20.98 8.42 24.40
C GLU A 238 21.82 7.70 25.47
N PRO A 239 21.24 6.85 26.35
CA PRO A 239 22.02 6.06 27.33
C PRO A 239 22.96 5.04 26.69
N TYR A 240 22.73 4.67 25.43
CA TYR A 240 23.45 3.64 24.68
C TYR A 240 24.34 4.22 23.59
N LYS A 241 24.61 5.54 23.64
CA LYS A 241 25.45 6.19 22.64
C LYS A 241 26.86 5.58 22.62
N GLY A 242 27.25 5.06 21.45
CA GLY A 242 28.53 4.37 21.26
C GLY A 242 28.50 2.87 21.58
N ALA A 243 27.39 2.33 22.08
CA ALA A 243 27.19 0.90 22.18
C ALA A 243 26.98 0.30 20.78
N GLY A 244 27.80 -0.70 20.43
CA GLY A 244 27.66 -1.47 19.21
C GLY A 244 26.70 -2.66 19.36
N VAL A 245 26.67 -3.49 18.32
CA VAL A 245 26.00 -4.79 18.35
C VAL A 245 26.65 -5.67 19.43
N PRO A 246 25.88 -6.20 20.40
CA PRO A 246 26.43 -7.10 21.43
C PRO A 246 27.07 -8.34 20.79
N THR A 247 28.23 -8.75 21.31
CA THR A 247 28.90 -9.99 20.87
C THR A 247 28.16 -11.23 21.36
N GLU A 248 27.57 -11.14 22.56
CA GLU A 248 26.70 -12.16 23.14
C GLU A 248 25.30 -11.59 23.22
N LEU A 249 24.37 -12.24 22.53
CA LEU A 249 22.98 -11.85 22.49
C LEU A 249 22.18 -12.61 23.53
N ALA A 250 21.24 -11.92 24.17
CA ALA A 250 20.20 -12.53 24.99
C ALA A 250 19.30 -13.45 24.14
N SER A 251 18.55 -14.32 24.81
CA SER A 251 17.54 -15.17 24.18
C SER A 251 16.49 -14.33 23.44
N VAL A 252 16.20 -14.70 22.19
CA VAL A 252 15.15 -14.04 21.40
C VAL A 252 13.76 -14.35 21.97
N GLN A 253 13.57 -15.56 22.52
CA GLN A 253 12.35 -15.90 23.25
C GLN A 253 12.22 -15.04 24.50
N GLY A 254 13.31 -14.88 25.26
CA GLY A 254 13.34 -14.02 26.45
C GLY A 254 13.05 -12.55 26.13
N ALA A 255 13.50 -12.05 24.98
CA ALA A 255 13.16 -10.72 24.52
C ALA A 255 11.67 -10.58 24.16
N ALA A 256 11.10 -11.57 23.46
CA ALA A 256 9.67 -11.63 23.17
C ALA A 256 8.82 -11.69 24.46
N ASP A 257 9.24 -12.52 25.42
CA ASP A 257 8.57 -12.67 26.71
C ASP A 257 8.63 -11.38 27.54
N THR A 258 9.77 -10.68 27.50
CA THR A 258 9.93 -9.37 28.15
C THR A 258 9.01 -8.32 27.55
N ALA A 259 8.89 -8.29 26.23
CA ALA A 259 7.97 -7.40 25.54
C ALA A 259 6.49 -7.73 25.83
N LEU A 260 6.14 -9.01 25.87
CA LEU A 260 4.79 -9.47 26.23
C LEU A 260 4.40 -9.08 27.66
N LYS A 261 5.34 -9.17 28.60
CA LYS A 261 5.13 -8.70 29.98
C LYS A 261 4.94 -7.18 30.06
N ALA A 262 5.66 -6.43 29.22
CA ALA A 262 5.59 -4.97 29.19
C ALA A 262 4.28 -4.44 28.57
N VAL A 263 3.71 -5.18 27.61
CA VAL A 263 2.47 -4.82 26.91
C VAL A 263 1.49 -6.01 26.87
N PRO A 264 0.81 -6.33 27.98
CA PRO A 264 -0.13 -7.45 28.02
C PRO A 264 -1.30 -7.28 27.02
N GLY A 265 -1.88 -8.39 26.55
CA GLY A 265 -2.97 -8.37 25.55
C GLY A 265 -2.49 -8.05 24.13
N THR A 266 -1.23 -8.39 23.84
CA THR A 266 -0.61 -8.25 22.53
C THR A 266 0.17 -9.51 22.18
N VAL A 267 0.58 -9.62 20.93
CA VAL A 267 1.44 -10.70 20.43
C VAL A 267 2.65 -10.09 19.72
N ALA A 268 3.81 -10.74 19.84
CA ALA A 268 5.01 -10.33 19.12
C ALA A 268 4.88 -10.76 17.64
N GLY A 269 4.82 -9.80 16.72
CA GLY A 269 4.71 -10.08 15.29
C GLY A 269 6.06 -10.04 14.57
N PHE A 270 6.89 -9.04 14.87
CA PHE A 270 8.19 -8.86 14.25
C PHE A 270 9.24 -8.50 15.30
N ILE A 271 10.40 -9.14 15.24
CA ILE A 271 11.52 -8.91 16.15
C ILE A 271 12.73 -8.54 15.31
N ALA A 272 13.09 -7.26 15.29
CA ALA A 272 14.34 -6.80 14.69
C ALA A 272 15.50 -7.13 15.62
N PHE A 273 16.59 -7.69 15.10
CA PHE A 273 17.79 -7.98 15.89
C PHE A 273 18.67 -6.72 16.05
N PRO A 274 19.53 -6.67 17.08
CA PRO A 274 20.52 -5.61 17.23
C PRO A 274 21.37 -5.43 15.96
N GLY A 275 21.42 -4.19 15.45
CA GLY A 275 22.14 -3.86 14.22
C GLY A 275 21.32 -3.98 12.93
N ASN A 276 20.04 -4.36 13.00
CA ASN A 276 19.11 -4.28 11.88
C ASN A 276 19.03 -2.85 11.31
N ALA A 277 18.87 -2.71 9.99
CA ALA A 277 18.89 -1.44 9.27
C ALA A 277 17.81 -0.42 9.72
N PHE A 278 16.71 -0.90 10.29
CA PHE A 278 15.59 -0.09 10.76
C PHE A 278 15.54 0.04 12.28
N GLY A 279 16.52 -0.53 12.99
CA GLY A 279 16.53 -0.65 14.43
C GLY A 279 17.68 0.05 15.15
N SER A 280 17.96 -0.41 16.36
CA SER A 280 19.07 0.05 17.19
C SER A 280 20.27 -0.88 17.00
N PRO A 281 21.51 -0.38 17.06
CA PRO A 281 22.68 -1.25 17.13
C PRO A 281 22.66 -2.21 18.31
N HIS A 282 21.98 -1.87 19.42
CA HIS A 282 22.12 -2.59 20.69
C HIS A 282 20.89 -3.40 21.12
N HIS A 283 19.71 -3.12 20.57
CA HIS A 283 18.44 -3.63 21.10
C HIS A 283 17.76 -4.58 20.14
N TYR A 284 17.04 -5.55 20.71
CA TYR A 284 15.89 -6.13 20.03
C TYR A 284 14.78 -5.08 19.95
N ILE A 285 14.19 -4.90 18.77
CA ILE A 285 12.93 -4.15 18.63
C ILE A 285 11.83 -5.15 18.38
N VAL A 286 11.03 -5.40 19.42
CA VAL A 286 9.87 -6.29 19.36
C VAL A 286 8.65 -5.44 19.02
N TRP A 287 8.09 -5.63 17.83
CA TRP A 287 6.85 -5.01 17.41
C TRP A 287 5.67 -5.84 17.92
N MET A 288 5.05 -5.32 18.98
CA MET A 288 3.85 -5.90 19.59
C MET A 288 2.62 -5.42 18.83
N ARG A 289 1.70 -6.32 18.49
CA ARG A 289 0.41 -6.02 17.87
C ARG A 289 -0.73 -6.49 18.75
N GLY A 290 -1.86 -5.79 18.72
CA GLY A 290 -3.03 -6.18 19.51
C GLY A 290 -3.55 -7.57 19.15
N ASP A 291 -4.14 -8.27 20.11
CA ASP A 291 -4.70 -9.62 19.95
C ASP A 291 -6.17 -9.63 19.51
N THR A 292 -6.77 -8.46 19.27
CA THR A 292 -8.17 -8.33 18.81
C THR A 292 -8.24 -7.79 17.38
N PRO A 293 -9.34 -8.03 16.63
CA PRO A 293 -9.52 -7.45 15.29
C PRO A 293 -9.42 -5.91 15.24
N LEU A 294 -9.76 -5.22 16.33
CA LEU A 294 -9.70 -3.75 16.41
C LEU A 294 -8.28 -3.23 16.66
N THR A 295 -7.46 -4.02 17.36
CA THR A 295 -6.12 -3.61 17.81
C THR A 295 -4.99 -4.31 17.05
N SER A 296 -5.30 -5.30 16.21
CA SER A 296 -4.33 -6.11 15.45
C SER A 296 -3.47 -5.31 14.48
N ARG A 297 -3.90 -4.10 14.13
CA ARG A 297 -3.19 -3.17 13.23
C ARG A 297 -2.48 -2.04 13.98
N LEU A 298 -2.59 -1.99 15.31
CA LEU A 298 -1.89 -1.03 16.14
C LEU A 298 -0.60 -1.68 16.65
N ASN A 299 0.52 -1.22 16.12
CA ASN A 299 1.84 -1.69 16.53
C ASN A 299 2.37 -0.86 17.70
N THR A 300 3.06 -1.52 18.62
CA THR A 300 3.77 -0.89 19.74
C THR A 300 5.20 -1.43 19.75
N PRO A 301 6.20 -0.62 19.37
CA PRO A 301 7.59 -1.03 19.45
C PRO A 301 8.07 -1.10 20.91
N VAL A 302 8.59 -2.25 21.30
CA VAL A 302 9.22 -2.47 22.60
C VAL A 302 10.70 -2.72 22.39
N LEU A 303 11.54 -1.92 23.03
CA LEU A 303 12.99 -2.08 22.97
C LEU A 303 13.44 -2.91 24.17
N VAL A 304 14.14 -4.00 23.87
CA VAL A 304 14.73 -4.90 24.85
C VAL A 304 16.24 -4.92 24.63
N ASP A 305 17.01 -4.77 25.71
CA ASP A 305 18.46 -4.78 25.68
C ASP A 305 18.97 -6.09 25.04
N GLY A 306 19.78 -5.96 23.99
CA GLY A 306 20.22 -7.12 23.21
C GLY A 306 21.18 -8.03 23.96
N ARG A 307 21.78 -7.59 25.07
CA ARG A 307 22.72 -8.37 25.88
C ARG A 307 22.08 -8.95 27.13
N SER A 308 21.35 -8.13 27.91
CA SER A 308 20.74 -8.58 29.16
C SER A 308 19.35 -9.19 28.96
N GLY A 309 18.66 -8.84 27.87
CA GLY A 309 17.26 -9.20 27.66
C GLY A 309 16.28 -8.39 28.52
N GLU A 310 16.74 -7.33 29.20
CA GLU A 310 15.90 -6.48 30.04
C GLU A 310 15.14 -5.44 29.23
N LEU A 311 13.96 -5.03 29.73
CA LEU A 311 13.16 -3.99 29.11
C LEU A 311 13.90 -2.65 29.19
N THR A 312 14.20 -2.06 28.03
CA THR A 312 14.73 -0.69 27.95
C THR A 312 13.58 0.31 27.96
N THR A 313 12.64 0.18 27.02
CA THR A 313 11.48 1.08 26.95
C THR A 313 10.35 0.50 26.10
N VAL A 314 9.12 0.94 26.39
CA VAL A 314 7.98 0.83 25.47
C VAL A 314 7.88 2.14 24.71
N ALA A 315 8.19 2.13 23.42
CA ALA A 315 8.20 3.34 22.61
C ALA A 315 6.79 3.69 22.14
N ARG A 316 6.35 4.92 22.41
CA ARG A 316 5.05 5.42 21.96
C ARG A 316 5.13 5.83 20.50
N MET A 317 4.24 5.31 19.67
CA MET A 317 4.11 5.79 18.30
C MET A 317 3.55 7.22 18.27
N PRO A 318 4.19 8.14 17.54
CA PRO A 318 3.63 9.46 17.28
C PRO A 318 2.30 9.36 16.52
N TRP A 319 1.44 10.36 16.71
CA TRP A 319 0.09 10.39 16.12
C TRP A 319 0.09 10.24 14.59
N TYR A 320 1.13 10.71 13.90
CA TYR A 320 1.23 10.62 12.45
C TYR A 320 1.51 9.20 11.97
N LEU A 321 2.28 8.40 12.72
CA LEU A 321 2.43 6.98 12.41
C LEU A 321 1.20 6.19 12.83
N THR A 322 0.51 6.57 13.91
CA THR A 322 -0.79 5.99 14.25
C THR A 322 -1.81 6.23 13.13
N ALA A 323 -1.85 7.44 12.56
CA ALA A 323 -2.72 7.76 11.43
C ALA A 323 -2.39 6.92 10.18
N LEU A 324 -1.11 6.70 9.90
CA LEU A 324 -0.63 5.82 8.84
C LEU A 324 -1.14 4.37 9.07
N GLU A 325 -0.93 3.81 10.25
CA GLU A 325 -1.37 2.44 10.55
C GLU A 325 -2.90 2.29 10.49
N LEU A 326 -3.66 3.30 10.92
CA LEU A 326 -5.12 3.31 10.79
C LEU A 326 -5.61 3.47 9.35
N SER A 327 -4.82 4.10 8.47
CA SER A 327 -5.17 4.24 7.05
C SER A 327 -5.02 2.95 6.24
N ARG A 328 -4.10 2.07 6.65
CA ARG A 328 -3.75 0.85 5.93
C ARG A 328 -4.94 -0.11 5.74
N PRO A 329 -5.70 -0.49 6.78
CA PRO A 329 -6.87 -1.37 6.61
C PRO A 329 -7.92 -0.76 5.67
N LEU A 330 -8.12 0.56 5.74
CA LEU A 330 -9.06 1.28 4.88
C LEU A 330 -8.61 1.33 3.41
N HIS A 331 -7.31 1.24 3.16
CA HIS A 331 -6.77 1.15 1.81
C HIS A 331 -6.88 -0.29 1.27
N PHE A 332 -6.41 -1.27 2.04
CA PHE A 332 -6.23 -2.66 1.58
C PHE A 332 -7.53 -3.47 1.55
N GLY A 333 -8.51 -3.18 2.41
CA GLY A 333 -9.77 -3.93 2.46
C GLY A 333 -9.61 -5.37 2.96
N ASP A 334 -8.59 -5.62 3.80
CA ASP A 334 -8.12 -6.93 4.23
C ASP A 334 -8.55 -7.32 5.67
N TYR A 335 -9.50 -6.59 6.25
CA TYR A 335 -9.90 -6.73 7.67
C TYR A 335 -11.21 -7.49 7.90
N ALA A 336 -11.93 -7.88 6.85
CA ALA A 336 -13.16 -8.67 6.95
C ALA A 336 -13.18 -9.87 6.00
N GLY A 337 -11.99 -10.38 5.66
CA GLY A 337 -11.80 -11.58 4.86
C GLY A 337 -12.26 -11.45 3.40
N LEU A 338 -12.48 -12.60 2.76
CA LEU A 338 -12.75 -12.72 1.33
C LEU A 338 -13.97 -11.90 0.84
N PRO A 339 -15.12 -11.82 1.56
CA PRO A 339 -16.25 -11.01 1.09
C PRO A 339 -15.90 -9.53 0.88
N LEU A 340 -15.08 -8.96 1.77
CA LEU A 340 -14.64 -7.57 1.67
C LEU A 340 -13.67 -7.38 0.50
N LYS A 341 -12.73 -8.31 0.32
CA LYS A 341 -11.81 -8.33 -0.84
C LYS A 341 -12.58 -8.33 -2.16
N ILE A 342 -13.65 -9.12 -2.28
CA ILE A 342 -14.52 -9.14 -3.47
C ILE A 342 -15.19 -7.77 -3.69
N ILE A 343 -15.71 -7.14 -2.64
CA ILE A 343 -16.30 -5.80 -2.73
C ILE A 343 -15.25 -4.77 -3.18
N TRP A 344 -14.04 -4.81 -2.61
CA TRP A 344 -12.92 -3.95 -3.00
C TRP A 344 -12.57 -4.12 -4.47
N ALA A 345 -12.44 -5.37 -4.94
CA ALA A 345 -12.17 -5.68 -6.34
C ALA A 345 -13.26 -5.16 -7.29
N LEU A 346 -14.54 -5.31 -6.93
CA LEU A 346 -15.66 -4.79 -7.74
C LEU A 346 -15.64 -3.26 -7.81
N LEU A 347 -15.38 -2.58 -6.69
CA LEU A 347 -15.29 -1.12 -6.63
C LEU A 347 -14.07 -0.58 -7.39
N ASP A 348 -12.95 -1.30 -7.37
CA ASP A 348 -11.77 -1.00 -8.18
C ASP A 348 -12.07 -1.16 -9.67
N VAL A 349 -12.71 -2.25 -10.10
CA VAL A 349 -13.14 -2.45 -11.49
C VAL A 349 -14.08 -1.33 -11.96
N ILE A 350 -15.03 -0.91 -11.12
CA ILE A 350 -15.90 0.23 -11.43
C ILE A 350 -15.06 1.51 -11.58
N THR A 351 -14.05 1.71 -10.74
CA THR A 351 -13.16 2.86 -10.79
C THR A 351 -12.29 2.87 -12.05
N ILE A 352 -11.79 1.71 -12.50
CA ILE A 352 -11.13 1.54 -13.80
C ILE A 352 -12.07 2.00 -14.93
N ILE A 353 -13.35 1.62 -14.90
CA ILE A 353 -14.35 2.06 -15.88
C ILE A 353 -14.56 3.58 -15.82
N VAL A 354 -14.58 4.19 -14.63
CA VAL A 354 -14.68 5.65 -14.45
C VAL A 354 -13.47 6.36 -15.06
N LEU A 355 -12.25 5.90 -14.80
CA LEU A 355 -11.02 6.45 -15.35
C LEU A 355 -10.98 6.33 -16.89
N ALA A 356 -11.26 5.15 -17.42
CA ALA A 356 -11.30 4.90 -18.85
C ALA A 356 -12.39 5.72 -19.56
N SER A 357 -13.58 5.83 -18.96
CA SER A 357 -14.67 6.65 -19.50
C SER A 357 -14.34 8.14 -19.46
N GLY A 358 -13.63 8.62 -18.44
CA GLY A 358 -13.12 10.01 -18.37
C GLY A 358 -12.19 10.34 -19.54
N LEU A 359 -11.22 9.47 -19.81
CA LEU A 359 -10.29 9.61 -20.95
C LEU A 359 -11.04 9.56 -22.30
N TYR A 360 -11.97 8.61 -22.44
CA TYR A 360 -12.83 8.52 -23.62
C TYR A 360 -13.63 9.81 -23.86
N LEU A 361 -14.24 10.38 -22.82
CA LEU A 361 -15.04 11.60 -22.91
C LEU A 361 -14.20 12.81 -23.30
N TRP A 362 -12.96 12.89 -22.81
CA TRP A 362 -12.01 13.92 -23.20
C TRP A 362 -11.66 13.82 -24.69
N LEU A 363 -11.27 12.63 -25.16
CA LEU A 363 -10.95 12.37 -26.57
C LEU A 363 -12.15 12.65 -27.50
N ALA A 364 -13.33 12.14 -27.13
CA ALA A 364 -14.56 12.31 -27.90
C ALA A 364 -14.98 13.79 -27.99
N ARG A 365 -14.83 14.55 -26.89
CA ARG A 365 -15.11 16.00 -26.90
C ARG A 365 -14.13 16.75 -27.79
N ARG A 366 -12.84 16.44 -27.71
CA ARG A 366 -11.79 17.05 -28.53
C ARG A 366 -12.08 16.86 -30.02
N ARG A 367 -12.36 15.63 -30.45
CA ARG A 367 -12.74 15.32 -31.85
C ARG A 367 -13.97 16.08 -32.30
N ALA A 368 -15.00 16.17 -31.47
CA ALA A 368 -16.21 16.94 -31.80
C ALA A 368 -15.94 18.45 -31.93
N THR A 369 -15.07 19.01 -31.09
CA THR A 369 -14.64 20.41 -31.19
C THR A 369 -13.82 20.65 -32.46
N GLU A 370 -12.85 19.78 -32.77
CA GLU A 370 -12.04 19.86 -34.00
C GLU A 370 -12.92 19.76 -35.27
N ALA A 371 -13.87 18.82 -35.31
CA ALA A 371 -14.82 18.68 -36.42
C ALA A 371 -15.68 19.94 -36.61
N ARG A 372 -16.13 20.56 -35.51
CA ARG A 372 -16.91 21.81 -35.57
C ARG A 372 -16.07 22.99 -36.07
N ILE A 373 -14.81 23.08 -35.65
CA ILE A 373 -13.88 24.11 -36.14
C ILE A 373 -13.65 23.91 -37.65
N ALA A 374 -13.39 22.69 -38.10
CA ALA A 374 -13.20 22.38 -39.52
C ALA A 374 -14.45 22.73 -40.36
N GLU A 375 -15.66 22.47 -39.85
CA GLU A 375 -16.91 22.85 -40.49
C GLU A 375 -17.04 24.38 -40.63
N LEU A 376 -16.70 25.14 -39.58
CA LEU A 376 -16.73 26.61 -39.58
C LEU A 376 -15.69 27.19 -40.55
N VAL A 377 -14.48 26.65 -40.56
CA VAL A 377 -13.42 27.04 -41.51
C VAL A 377 -13.88 26.80 -42.94
N ARG A 378 -14.45 25.62 -43.24
CA ARG A 378 -14.98 25.29 -44.58
C ARG A 378 -16.10 26.25 -44.98
N LYS A 379 -17.02 26.59 -44.07
CA LYS A 379 -18.10 27.56 -44.32
C LYS A 379 -17.55 28.96 -44.62
N HIS A 380 -16.54 29.40 -43.87
CA HIS A 380 -15.91 30.69 -44.09
C HIS A 380 -15.16 30.76 -45.43
N GLN A 381 -14.41 29.69 -45.78
CA GLN A 381 -13.73 29.58 -47.07
C GLN A 381 -14.70 29.55 -48.26
N ALA A 382 -15.82 28.84 -48.15
CA ALA A 382 -16.85 28.81 -49.18
C ALA A 382 -17.53 30.17 -49.37
N ALA A 383 -17.74 30.93 -48.28
CA ALA A 383 -18.28 32.29 -48.34
C ALA A 383 -17.30 33.31 -48.94
N ALA A 384 -15.99 33.03 -48.90
CA ALA A 384 -14.94 33.91 -49.43
C ALA A 384 -14.61 33.65 -50.92
N GLN A 385 -15.16 32.59 -51.54
CA GLN A 385 -14.99 32.36 -52.98
C GLN A 385 -15.97 33.24 -53.78
N PRO A 386 -15.50 34.11 -54.69
CA PRO A 386 -16.39 34.93 -55.51
C PRO A 386 -17.24 34.03 -56.40
N GLN A 387 -18.56 34.25 -56.40
CA GLN A 387 -19.47 33.61 -57.35
C GLN A 387 -19.02 34.01 -58.77
N ARG A 388 -18.38 33.07 -59.49
CA ARG A 388 -18.19 33.23 -60.93
C ARG A 388 -19.58 33.16 -61.57
N ASN A 389 -20.10 34.32 -61.98
CA ASN A 389 -21.29 34.36 -62.83
C ASN A 389 -20.99 33.54 -64.10
N PRO A 390 -21.84 32.57 -64.46
CA PRO A 390 -21.75 31.93 -65.76
C PRO A 390 -22.05 32.99 -66.82
N ALA A 391 -21.14 33.11 -67.79
CA ALA A 391 -21.26 34.01 -68.93
C ALA A 391 -22.28 33.52 -69.96
#